data_AF-A0A4R9L7N4-F1
#
_entry.id   AF-A0A4R9L7N4-F1
#
_cell.length_a   1.000
_cell.length_b   1.000
_cell.length_c   1.000
_cell.angle_alpha   90.00
_cell.angle_beta   90.00
_cell.angle_gamma   90.00
#
_symmetry.space_group_name_H-M   'P 1'
#
loop_
_entity.id
_entity.type
_entity.pdbx_description
1 polymer ?
#
loop_
_entity_poly.entity_id
_entity_poly.type
_entity_poly.pdbx_seq_one_letter_code
_entity_poly.pdbx_strand_id
1 'polypeptide(L)'
;MEYFINHFQVFLLILSRLMGLLSVAPIFSYPSISVPQKMIFSFLVSVILFPVTAGFLPPVPGDMGSYGLVVIGEALIGVLLGFMISLIFASFQMAGEFFNVQLGFGYAEILDPVTQTSLPVISTLKNLLGMILFLTLGAYRIMFESLAYSFEKIQVLSFAPEIQNGIYKAIEDAVGAMFLVAFKLSLPVLGIILLVTVSEALMGKAAPQLNILQLSFPIKVTIGLIVMIFIIPYLVSQMGAAFDLSFDKLNLMLQEWPQQ
;
A
#
# COMPACT_ATOMS: atom_id res chain seq x y z
N MET A 1 15.87 34.93 -11.89
CA MET A 1 15.53 34.10 -13.06
C MET A 1 16.67 33.16 -13.46
N GLU A 2 17.92 33.65 -13.56
CA GLU A 2 19.08 32.83 -13.97
C GLU A 2 19.34 31.60 -13.08
N TYR A 3 19.15 31.70 -11.76
CA TYR A 3 19.30 30.57 -10.85
C TYR A 3 18.33 29.42 -11.18
N PHE A 4 17.07 29.72 -11.52
CA PHE A 4 16.08 28.71 -11.88
C PHE A 4 16.37 28.07 -13.24
N ILE A 5 16.81 28.88 -14.21
CA ILE A 5 17.17 28.41 -15.56
C ILE A 5 18.36 27.44 -15.49
N ASN A 6 19.37 27.76 -14.66
CA ASN A 6 20.57 26.92 -14.50
C ASN A 6 20.31 25.61 -13.72
N HIS A 7 19.27 25.56 -12.88
CA HIS A 7 18.94 24.38 -12.07
C HIS A 7 17.65 23.68 -12.51
N PHE A 8 17.12 24.03 -13.67
CA PHE A 8 15.86 23.47 -14.19
C PHE A 8 15.95 21.94 -14.34
N GLN A 9 17.13 21.42 -14.73
CA GLN A 9 17.36 19.98 -14.85
C GLN A 9 17.28 19.27 -13.47
N VAL A 10 17.88 19.84 -12.43
CA VAL A 10 17.78 19.31 -11.05
C VAL A 10 16.33 19.34 -10.55
N PHE A 11 15.59 20.39 -10.88
CA PHE A 11 14.15 20.47 -10.57
C PHE A 11 13.35 19.34 -11.21
N LEU A 12 13.64 18.99 -12.47
CA LEU A 12 12.96 17.89 -13.16
C LEU A 12 13.26 16.52 -12.55
N LEU A 13 14.46 16.30 -11.98
CA LEU A 13 14.80 15.07 -11.26
C LEU A 13 13.99 14.93 -9.96
N ILE A 14 13.86 16.01 -9.19
CA ILE A 14 13.01 16.03 -8.00
C ILE A 14 11.55 15.75 -8.37
N LEU A 15 11.08 16.37 -9.46
CA LEU A 15 9.75 16.14 -9.99
C LEU A 15 9.54 14.70 -10.43
N SER A 16 10.50 14.06 -11.11
CA SER A 16 10.35 12.68 -11.58
C SER A 16 10.28 11.69 -10.41
N ARG A 17 11.11 11.86 -9.37
CA ARG A 17 11.03 11.04 -8.15
C ARG A 17 9.69 11.20 -7.44
N LEU A 18 9.23 12.43 -7.24
CA LEU A 18 7.93 12.67 -6.61
C LEU A 18 6.76 12.11 -7.45
N MET A 19 6.81 12.28 -8.77
CA MET A 19 5.78 11.73 -9.66
C MET A 19 5.76 10.20 -9.63
N GLY A 20 6.94 9.55 -9.56
CA GLY A 20 7.07 8.11 -9.36
C GLY A 20 6.39 7.66 -8.06
N LEU A 21 6.66 8.35 -6.95
CA LEU A 21 6.02 8.07 -5.67
C LEU A 21 4.50 8.21 -5.73
N LEU A 22 3.99 9.34 -6.21
CA LEU A 22 2.54 9.61 -6.27
C LEU A 22 1.79 8.72 -7.26
N SER A 23 2.49 8.12 -8.23
CA SER A 23 1.88 7.17 -9.17
C SER A 23 1.45 5.87 -8.49
N VAL A 24 2.21 5.43 -7.48
CA VAL A 24 1.99 4.16 -6.77
C VAL A 24 1.40 4.38 -5.38
N ALA A 25 1.74 5.48 -4.71
CA ALA A 25 1.34 5.75 -3.34
C ALA A 25 -0.19 5.68 -3.17
N PRO A 26 -0.68 4.98 -2.14
CA PRO A 26 -2.10 4.90 -1.80
C PRO A 26 -2.68 6.30 -1.56
N ILE A 27 -4.00 6.46 -1.76
CA ILE A 27 -4.71 7.75 -1.88
C ILE A 27 -4.48 8.44 -3.21
N PHE A 28 -3.22 8.66 -3.62
CA PHE A 28 -2.89 9.34 -4.87
C PHE A 28 -3.10 8.47 -6.10
N SER A 29 -3.03 7.14 -5.97
CA SER A 29 -3.29 6.17 -7.02
C SER A 29 -4.78 5.90 -7.29
N TYR A 30 -5.71 6.50 -6.54
CA TYR A 30 -7.15 6.24 -6.70
C TYR A 30 -7.68 6.74 -8.06
N PRO A 31 -8.59 6.02 -8.75
CA PRO A 31 -9.07 6.39 -10.09
C PRO A 31 -9.76 7.76 -10.17
N SER A 32 -10.27 8.26 -9.05
CA SER A 32 -10.88 9.60 -8.97
C SER A 32 -9.87 10.74 -9.14
N ILE A 33 -8.56 10.47 -8.97
CA ILE A 33 -7.49 11.46 -9.13
C ILE A 33 -6.90 11.32 -10.52
N SER A 34 -7.21 12.28 -11.37
CA SER A 34 -6.73 12.33 -12.75
C SER A 34 -5.24 12.67 -12.84
N VAL A 35 -4.56 12.22 -13.90
CA VAL A 35 -3.13 12.48 -14.12
C VAL A 35 -2.76 13.98 -14.08
N PRO A 36 -3.56 14.92 -14.64
CA PRO A 36 -3.26 16.35 -14.54
C PRO A 36 -3.24 16.86 -13.10
N GLN A 37 -4.14 16.37 -12.23
CA GLN A 37 -4.16 16.77 -10.83
C GLN A 37 -2.89 16.31 -10.10
N LYS A 38 -2.43 15.08 -10.38
CA LYS A 38 -1.16 14.57 -9.83
C LYS A 38 0.04 15.38 -10.30
N MET A 39 0.05 15.78 -11.57
CA MET A 39 1.12 16.58 -12.16
C MET A 39 1.18 17.99 -11.55
N ILE A 40 0.04 18.65 -11.35
CA ILE A 40 -0.02 19.97 -10.70
C ILE A 40 0.44 19.86 -9.23
N PHE A 41 -0.05 18.85 -8.52
CA PHE A 41 0.34 18.63 -7.12
C PHE A 41 1.83 18.31 -6.98
N SER A 42 2.37 17.43 -7.83
CA SER A 42 3.79 17.10 -7.83
C SER A 42 4.64 18.33 -8.17
N PHE A 43 4.23 19.14 -9.14
CA PHE A 43 4.91 20.39 -9.45
C PHE A 43 4.99 21.33 -8.24
N LEU A 44 3.86 21.56 -7.55
CA LEU A 44 3.81 22.46 -6.39
C LEU A 44 4.69 21.96 -5.24
N VAL A 45 4.62 20.66 -4.92
CA VAL A 45 5.43 20.07 -3.86
C VAL A 45 6.92 20.07 -4.23
N SER A 46 7.27 19.82 -5.49
CA SER A 46 8.65 19.91 -5.97
C SER A 46 9.23 21.32 -5.84
N VAL A 47 8.44 22.37 -6.06
CA VAL A 47 8.89 23.77 -5.84
C VAL A 47 9.25 24.00 -4.37
N ILE A 48 8.51 23.40 -3.44
CA ILE A 48 8.78 23.50 -1.99
C ILE A 48 10.01 22.68 -1.59
N LEU A 49 10.18 21.50 -2.17
CA LEU A 49 11.32 20.61 -1.88
C LEU A 49 12.63 21.11 -2.49
N PHE A 50 12.57 21.76 -3.65
CA PHE A 50 13.72 22.23 -4.40
C PHE A 50 14.81 22.94 -3.57
N PRO A 51 14.53 23.98 -2.76
CA PRO A 51 15.56 24.65 -1.97
C PRO A 51 16.20 23.77 -0.89
N VAL A 52 15.53 22.69 -0.47
CA VAL A 52 16.01 21.77 0.57
C VAL A 52 16.84 20.65 -0.05
N THR A 53 16.43 20.16 -1.23
CA THR A 53 16.99 18.93 -1.81
C THR A 53 18.00 19.16 -2.92
N ALA A 54 18.01 20.34 -3.56
CA ALA A 54 18.86 20.62 -4.73
C ALA A 54 20.37 20.41 -4.49
N GLY A 55 20.85 20.51 -3.23
CA GLY A 55 22.25 20.30 -2.88
C GLY A 55 22.68 18.83 -2.78
N PHE A 56 21.74 17.88 -2.74
CA PHE A 56 22.04 16.45 -2.58
C PHE A 56 21.99 15.66 -3.89
N LEU A 57 21.47 16.26 -4.97
CA LEU A 57 21.38 15.58 -6.25
C LEU A 57 22.73 15.52 -6.97
N PRO A 58 22.95 14.46 -7.77
CA PRO A 58 24.19 14.27 -8.51
C PRO A 58 24.36 15.36 -9.58
N PRO A 59 25.61 15.68 -9.97
CA PRO A 59 25.87 16.63 -11.03
C PRO A 59 25.19 16.17 -12.32
N VAL A 60 24.43 17.08 -12.94
CA VAL A 60 23.66 16.77 -14.14
C VAL A 60 24.62 16.50 -15.32
N PRO A 61 24.51 15.33 -15.98
CA PRO A 61 25.32 15.06 -17.16
C PRO A 61 25.03 16.03 -18.29
N GLY A 62 26.06 16.45 -19.04
CA GLY A 62 25.91 17.32 -20.21
C GLY A 62 25.31 16.63 -21.44
N ASP A 63 25.22 15.29 -21.44
CA ASP A 63 24.66 14.49 -22.53
C ASP A 63 23.19 14.12 -22.28
N MET A 64 22.35 14.31 -23.30
CA MET A 64 20.90 14.10 -23.24
C MET A 64 20.53 12.65 -22.92
N GLY A 65 21.30 11.68 -23.43
CA GLY A 65 21.06 10.25 -23.23
C GLY A 65 21.32 9.84 -21.78
N SER A 66 22.48 10.25 -21.24
CA SER A 66 22.82 10.00 -19.84
C SER A 66 21.87 10.71 -18.86
N TYR A 67 21.42 11.93 -19.15
CA TYR A 67 20.42 12.62 -18.35
C TYR A 67 19.07 11.87 -18.32
N GLY A 68 18.61 11.34 -19.46
CA GLY A 68 17.40 10.55 -19.52
C GLY A 68 17.43 9.31 -18.61
N LEU A 69 18.59 8.65 -18.49
CA LEU A 69 18.78 7.52 -17.57
C LEU A 69 18.67 7.94 -16.10
N VAL A 70 19.23 9.11 -15.74
CA VAL A 70 19.11 9.65 -14.38
C VAL A 70 17.65 9.95 -14.05
N VAL A 71 16.90 10.57 -14.98
CA VAL A 71 15.46 10.84 -14.80
C VAL A 71 14.66 9.56 -14.54
N ILE A 72 14.94 8.49 -15.29
CA ILE A 72 14.31 7.18 -15.09
C ILE A 72 14.69 6.60 -13.73
N GLY A 73 15.96 6.69 -13.33
CA GLY A 73 16.43 6.22 -12.03
C GLY A 73 15.72 6.91 -10.87
N GLU A 74 15.60 8.23 -10.94
CA GLU A 74 14.85 9.05 -9.97
C GLU A 74 13.38 8.63 -9.89
N ALA A 75 12.72 8.43 -11.03
CA ALA A 75 11.34 7.96 -11.08
C ALA A 75 11.19 6.55 -10.45
N LEU A 76 12.14 5.65 -10.70
CA LEU A 76 12.15 4.30 -10.12
C LEU A 76 12.35 4.31 -8.60
N ILE A 77 13.20 5.20 -8.06
CA ILE A 77 13.33 5.40 -6.61
C ILE A 77 12.00 5.87 -6.02
N GLY A 78 11.34 6.81 -6.68
CA GLY A 78 9.99 7.24 -6.31
C GLY A 78 8.99 6.09 -6.27
N VAL A 79 8.97 5.29 -7.33
CA VAL A 79 8.12 4.09 -7.44
C VAL A 79 8.42 3.09 -6.32
N LEU A 80 9.68 2.85 -5.98
CA LEU A 80 10.08 1.96 -4.88
C LEU A 80 9.52 2.44 -3.53
N LEU A 81 9.67 3.73 -3.22
CA LEU A 81 9.12 4.32 -2.00
C LEU A 81 7.59 4.21 -1.95
N GLY A 82 6.94 4.55 -3.06
CA GLY A 82 5.48 4.41 -3.19
C GLY A 82 5.02 2.96 -3.05
N PHE A 83 5.77 2.00 -3.61
CA PHE A 83 5.49 0.57 -3.52
C PHE A 83 5.56 0.06 -2.08
N MET A 84 6.60 0.44 -1.33
CA MET A 84 6.74 0.07 0.09
C MET A 84 5.55 0.55 0.91
N ILE A 85 5.07 1.77 0.65
CA ILE A 85 3.86 2.30 1.30
C ILE A 85 2.61 1.58 0.78
N SER A 86 2.56 1.14 -0.47
CA SER A 86 1.40 0.38 -0.98
C SER A 86 1.25 -1.00 -0.35
N LEU A 87 2.33 -1.62 0.13
CA LEU A 87 2.27 -2.94 0.78
C LEU A 87 1.42 -2.92 2.05
N ILE A 88 1.42 -1.84 2.84
CA ILE A 88 0.55 -1.76 4.02
C ILE A 88 -0.93 -1.74 3.64
N PHE A 89 -1.32 -1.02 2.59
CA PHE A 89 -2.70 -0.99 2.11
C PHE A 89 -3.08 -2.29 1.40
N ALA A 90 -2.12 -2.96 0.75
CA ALA A 90 -2.32 -4.30 0.22
C ALA A 90 -2.63 -5.30 1.35
N SER A 91 -2.02 -5.15 2.53
CA SER A 91 -2.34 -5.99 3.69
C SER A 91 -3.80 -5.84 4.15
N PHE A 92 -4.34 -4.61 4.13
CA PHE A 92 -5.72 -4.34 4.53
C PHE A 92 -6.73 -4.89 3.52
N GLN A 93 -6.43 -4.74 2.23
CA GLN A 93 -7.24 -5.32 1.15
C GLN A 93 -7.24 -6.84 1.22
N MET A 94 -6.06 -7.45 1.40
CA MET A 94 -5.91 -8.91 1.54
C MET A 94 -6.67 -9.44 2.77
N ALA A 95 -6.60 -8.75 3.90
CA ALA A 95 -7.38 -9.09 5.09
C ALA A 95 -8.89 -9.01 4.85
N GLY A 96 -9.34 -8.10 3.98
CA GLY A 96 -10.74 -8.01 3.56
C GLY A 96 -11.13 -9.13 2.62
N GLU A 97 -10.21 -9.56 1.76
CA GLU A 97 -10.45 -10.66 0.84
C GLU A 97 -10.57 -12.02 1.55
N PHE A 98 -9.71 -12.28 2.54
CA PHE A 98 -9.88 -13.44 3.43
C PHE A 98 -11.24 -13.47 4.11
N PHE A 99 -11.79 -12.30 4.43
CA PHE A 99 -13.12 -12.19 5.01
C PHE A 99 -14.22 -12.48 3.96
N ASN A 100 -14.11 -11.92 2.76
CA ASN A 100 -15.06 -12.14 1.65
C ASN A 100 -15.19 -13.63 1.30
N VAL A 101 -14.06 -14.31 1.15
CA VAL A 101 -14.00 -15.75 0.84
C VAL A 101 -14.70 -16.55 1.93
N GLN A 102 -14.41 -16.24 3.19
CA GLN A 102 -14.94 -17.01 4.32
C GLN A 102 -16.46 -16.82 4.54
N LEU A 103 -17.01 -15.66 4.18
CA LEU A 103 -18.46 -15.44 4.18
C LEU A 103 -19.20 -16.17 3.06
N GLY A 104 -18.48 -16.65 2.04
CA GLY A 104 -19.09 -17.21 0.85
C GLY A 104 -19.58 -16.14 -0.12
N PHE A 105 -19.07 -14.91 -0.08
CA PHE A 105 -19.34 -13.95 -1.16
C PHE A 105 -18.76 -14.44 -2.51
N GLY A 106 -17.74 -15.30 -2.50
CA GLY A 106 -17.28 -16.01 -3.70
C GLY A 106 -18.31 -16.99 -4.30
N TYR A 107 -19.34 -17.42 -3.56
CA TYR A 107 -20.44 -18.21 -4.13
C TYR A 107 -21.34 -17.38 -5.06
N ALA A 108 -21.38 -16.05 -4.88
CA ALA A 108 -22.15 -15.17 -5.76
C ALA A 108 -21.61 -15.17 -7.20
N GLU A 109 -20.30 -15.34 -7.40
CA GLU A 109 -19.69 -15.48 -8.74
C GLU A 109 -20.17 -16.74 -9.48
N ILE A 110 -20.48 -17.82 -8.75
CA ILE A 110 -21.01 -19.05 -9.34
C ILE A 110 -22.48 -18.88 -9.74
N LEU A 111 -23.23 -18.07 -9.00
CA LEU A 111 -24.66 -17.85 -9.22
C LEU A 111 -24.95 -16.80 -10.30
N ASP A 112 -24.09 -15.80 -10.46
CA ASP A 112 -24.14 -14.83 -11.56
C ASP A 112 -22.84 -14.81 -12.37
N PRO A 113 -22.66 -15.78 -13.30
CA PRO A 113 -21.51 -15.85 -14.18
C PRO A 113 -21.49 -14.76 -15.27
N VAL A 114 -22.56 -13.95 -15.41
CA VAL A 114 -22.69 -12.92 -16.44
C VAL A 114 -22.05 -11.62 -15.98
N THR A 115 -22.22 -11.28 -14.69
CA THR A 115 -21.64 -10.04 -14.14
C THR A 115 -20.22 -10.22 -13.61
N GLN A 116 -19.78 -11.45 -13.26
CA GLN A 116 -18.44 -11.80 -12.75
C GLN A 116 -17.87 -10.82 -11.70
N THR A 117 -18.75 -10.10 -10.99
CA THR A 117 -18.34 -9.03 -10.09
C THR A 117 -18.56 -9.50 -8.67
N SER A 118 -17.53 -10.09 -8.08
CA SER A 118 -17.37 -10.05 -6.64
C SER A 118 -17.14 -8.59 -6.26
N LEU A 119 -18.20 -7.85 -5.89
CA LEU A 119 -18.03 -6.56 -5.24
C LEU A 119 -17.27 -6.84 -3.94
N PRO A 120 -16.00 -6.45 -3.78
CA PRO A 120 -15.21 -6.86 -2.65
C PRO A 120 -15.49 -5.89 -1.49
N VAL A 121 -16.75 -5.86 -1.03
CA VAL A 121 -17.30 -4.84 -0.14
C VAL A 121 -16.45 -4.67 1.12
N ILE A 122 -16.00 -5.79 1.71
CA ILE A 122 -15.21 -5.75 2.94
C ILE A 122 -13.78 -5.30 2.69
N SER A 123 -13.17 -5.70 1.57
CA SER A 123 -11.85 -5.21 1.16
C SER A 123 -11.87 -3.70 0.92
N THR A 124 -12.88 -3.21 0.20
CA THR A 124 -13.07 -1.78 -0.02
C THR A 124 -13.29 -1.03 1.29
N LEU A 125 -14.13 -1.56 2.20
CA LEU A 125 -14.35 -0.95 3.51
C LEU A 125 -13.07 -0.86 4.35
N LYS A 126 -12.29 -1.95 4.44
CA LYS A 126 -11.01 -1.96 5.18
C LYS A 126 -9.99 -1.02 4.55
N ASN A 127 -9.96 -0.92 3.22
CA ASN A 127 -9.10 0.03 2.51
C ASN A 127 -9.49 1.48 2.81
N LEU A 128 -10.79 1.80 2.83
CA LEU A 128 -11.30 3.12 3.21
C LEU A 128 -10.98 3.46 4.67
N LEU A 129 -11.16 2.52 5.59
CA LEU A 129 -10.72 2.69 6.98
C LEU A 129 -9.21 2.96 7.06
N GLY A 130 -8.42 2.23 6.29
CA GLY A 130 -6.97 2.45 6.19
C GLY A 130 -6.63 3.85 5.69
N MET A 131 -7.33 4.35 4.67
CA MET A 131 -7.14 5.72 4.17
C MET A 131 -7.51 6.77 5.24
N ILE A 132 -8.62 6.59 5.95
CA ILE A 132 -9.00 7.50 7.03
C ILE A 132 -7.91 7.51 8.10
N LEU A 133 -7.43 6.34 8.53
CA LEU A 133 -6.37 6.23 9.53
C LEU A 133 -5.05 6.84 9.05
N PHE A 134 -4.69 6.63 7.79
CA PHE A 134 -3.51 7.25 7.21
C PHE A 134 -3.56 8.78 7.28
N LEU A 135 -4.74 9.37 7.08
CA LEU A 135 -4.92 10.82 7.20
C LEU A 135 -4.97 11.28 8.67
N THR A 136 -5.68 10.58 9.54
CA THR A 136 -5.86 10.98 10.95
C THR A 136 -4.59 10.80 11.79
N LEU A 137 -3.80 9.77 11.51
CA LEU A 137 -2.50 9.54 12.16
C LEU A 137 -1.39 10.43 11.60
N GLY A 138 -1.66 11.18 10.52
CA GLY A 138 -0.64 12.00 9.86
C GLY A 138 0.41 11.17 9.12
N ALA A 139 0.11 9.93 8.75
CA ALA A 139 1.02 8.99 8.10
C ALA A 139 1.53 9.51 6.73
N TYR A 140 0.75 10.37 6.06
CA TYR A 140 1.18 11.11 4.87
C TYR A 140 2.42 11.99 5.11
N ARG A 141 2.60 12.51 6.33
CA ARG A 141 3.76 13.33 6.69
C ARG A 141 5.03 12.48 6.65
N ILE A 142 4.97 11.28 7.22
CA ILE A 142 6.10 10.34 7.23
C ILE A 142 6.47 9.93 5.80
N MET A 143 5.49 9.76 4.91
CA MET A 143 5.75 9.54 3.48
C MET A 143 6.58 10.66 2.85
N PHE A 144 6.23 11.93 3.09
CA PHE A 144 7.00 13.06 2.54
C PHE A 144 8.35 13.26 3.25
N GLU A 145 8.44 12.99 4.56
CA GLU A 145 9.72 12.99 5.29
C GLU A 145 10.67 11.92 4.73
N SER A 146 10.14 10.74 4.43
CA SER A 146 10.91 9.64 3.82
C SER A 146 11.35 9.96 2.39
N LEU A 147 10.50 10.67 1.63
CA LEU A 147 10.88 11.20 0.32
C LEU A 147 12.03 12.22 0.45
N ALA A 148 11.93 13.17 1.39
CA ALA A 148 12.99 14.14 1.63
C ALA A 148 14.31 13.46 2.03
N TYR A 149 14.24 12.50 2.96
CA TYR A 149 15.39 11.71 3.41
C TYR A 149 16.00 10.87 2.27
N SER A 150 15.18 10.40 1.32
CA SER A 150 15.67 9.67 0.16
C SER A 150 16.60 10.51 -0.72
N PHE A 151 16.41 11.84 -0.80
CA PHE A 151 17.31 12.69 -1.58
C PHE A 151 18.69 12.80 -0.95
N GLU A 152 18.78 12.75 0.38
CA GLU A 152 20.05 12.76 1.11
C GLU A 152 20.79 11.41 0.97
N LYS A 153 20.06 10.29 1.10
CA LYS A 153 20.65 8.95 1.12
C LYS A 153 20.84 8.30 -0.25
N ILE A 154 19.92 8.54 -1.17
CA ILE A 154 19.92 7.93 -2.50
C ILE A 154 20.27 9.01 -3.53
N GLN A 155 21.57 9.21 -3.72
CA GLN A 155 22.07 10.21 -4.68
C GLN A 155 21.97 9.71 -6.12
N VAL A 156 22.26 8.43 -6.38
CA VAL A 156 22.14 7.81 -7.72
C VAL A 156 21.56 6.42 -7.57
N LEU A 157 20.62 6.05 -8.46
CA LEU A 157 20.22 4.65 -8.60
C LEU A 157 21.39 3.86 -9.17
N SER A 158 22.11 3.15 -8.31
CA SER A 158 23.19 2.25 -8.70
C SER A 158 22.78 0.79 -8.48
N PHE A 159 23.11 -0.06 -9.45
CA PHE A 159 22.84 -1.49 -9.40
C PHE A 159 24.03 -2.28 -8.82
N ALA A 160 24.87 -1.66 -7.99
CA ALA A 160 25.99 -2.38 -7.38
C ALA A 160 25.45 -3.55 -6.52
N PRO A 161 26.13 -4.71 -6.47
CA PRO A 161 25.63 -5.92 -5.81
C PRO A 161 25.24 -5.72 -4.34
N GLU A 162 25.95 -4.83 -3.65
CA GLU A 162 25.70 -4.48 -2.24
C GLU A 162 24.35 -3.75 -2.06
N ILE A 163 24.01 -2.85 -2.99
CA ILE A 163 22.71 -2.13 -2.99
C ILE A 163 21.58 -3.11 -3.26
N GLN A 164 21.78 -4.02 -4.23
CA GLN A 164 20.80 -5.01 -4.60
C GLN A 164 20.39 -5.87 -3.40
N ASN A 165 21.36 -6.36 -2.63
CA ASN A 165 21.08 -7.22 -1.47
C ASN A 165 20.27 -6.51 -0.38
N GLY A 166 20.55 -5.23 -0.10
CA GLY A 166 19.79 -4.44 0.87
C GLY A 166 18.34 -4.20 0.43
N ILE A 167 18.14 -3.81 -0.83
CA ILE A 167 16.79 -3.58 -1.39
C ILE A 167 15.97 -4.87 -1.40
N TYR A 168 16.55 -5.99 -1.86
CA TYR A 168 15.84 -7.27 -1.91
C TYR A 168 15.38 -7.72 -0.53
N LYS A 169 16.25 -7.62 0.48
CA LYS A 169 15.92 -7.96 1.86
C LYS A 169 14.83 -7.05 2.42
N ALA A 170 14.89 -5.74 2.16
CA ALA A 170 13.86 -4.81 2.59
C ALA A 170 12.49 -5.11 1.98
N ILE A 171 12.46 -5.45 0.68
CA ILE A 171 11.24 -5.86 -0.01
C ILE A 171 10.72 -7.18 0.55
N GLU A 172 11.58 -8.18 0.74
CA GLU A 172 11.22 -9.48 1.31
C GLU A 172 10.58 -9.32 2.70
N ASP A 173 11.22 -8.55 3.58
CA ASP A 173 10.72 -8.23 4.91
C ASP A 173 9.37 -7.50 4.86
N ALA A 174 9.21 -6.54 3.97
CA ALA A 174 7.97 -5.76 3.84
C ALA A 174 6.82 -6.61 3.29
N VAL A 175 7.09 -7.48 2.32
CA VAL A 175 6.11 -8.44 1.80
C VAL A 175 5.73 -9.45 2.88
N GLY A 176 6.70 -9.98 3.63
CA GLY A 176 6.44 -10.86 4.77
C GLY A 176 5.57 -10.17 5.83
N ALA A 177 5.86 -8.91 6.15
CA ALA A 177 5.06 -8.10 7.05
C ALA A 177 3.63 -7.88 6.53
N MET A 178 3.44 -7.65 5.23
CA MET A 178 2.13 -7.51 4.60
C MET A 178 1.26 -8.76 4.83
N PHE A 179 1.78 -9.96 4.56
CA PHE A 179 1.03 -11.21 4.80
C PHE A 179 0.71 -11.41 6.28
N LEU A 180 1.69 -11.13 7.15
CA LEU A 180 1.53 -11.26 8.59
C LEU A 180 0.45 -10.31 9.13
N VAL A 181 0.45 -9.05 8.71
CA VAL A 181 -0.59 -8.07 9.07
C VAL A 181 -1.94 -8.50 8.52
N ALA A 182 -2.00 -8.91 7.24
CA ALA A 182 -3.24 -9.35 6.62
C ALA A 182 -3.89 -10.52 7.38
N PHE A 183 -3.08 -11.50 7.78
CA PHE A 183 -3.51 -12.65 8.55
C PHE A 183 -3.94 -12.25 9.97
N LYS A 184 -3.16 -11.42 10.67
CA LYS A 184 -3.53 -10.91 12.01
C LYS A 184 -4.89 -10.20 12.00
N LEU A 185 -5.14 -9.38 10.98
CA LEU A 185 -6.40 -8.65 10.83
C LEU A 185 -7.60 -9.56 10.45
N SER A 186 -7.36 -10.73 9.84
CA SER A 186 -8.42 -11.67 9.48
C SER A 186 -8.71 -12.71 10.57
N LEU A 187 -7.74 -13.03 11.42
CA LEU A 187 -7.81 -14.08 12.45
C LEU A 187 -9.09 -14.07 13.31
N PRO A 188 -9.54 -12.94 13.90
CA PRO A 188 -10.72 -12.95 14.78
C PRO A 188 -11.97 -13.44 14.05
N VAL A 189 -12.11 -13.07 12.78
CA VAL A 189 -13.28 -13.41 11.98
C VAL A 189 -13.17 -14.83 11.45
N LEU A 190 -11.99 -15.19 10.91
CA LEU A 190 -11.74 -16.54 10.42
C LEU A 190 -12.02 -17.58 11.51
N GLY A 191 -11.59 -17.32 12.74
CA GLY A 191 -11.89 -18.19 13.89
C GLY A 191 -13.38 -18.35 14.15
N ILE A 192 -14.15 -17.26 14.15
CA ILE A 192 -15.59 -17.31 14.42
C ILE A 192 -16.36 -17.99 13.29
N ILE A 193 -16.06 -17.67 12.02
CA ILE A 193 -16.75 -18.31 10.89
C ILE A 193 -16.35 -19.78 10.76
N LEU A 194 -15.12 -20.16 11.16
CA LEU A 194 -14.73 -21.56 11.24
C LEU A 194 -15.61 -22.32 12.24
N LEU A 195 -15.86 -21.75 13.43
CA LEU A 195 -16.79 -22.35 14.40
C LEU A 195 -18.21 -22.47 13.83
N VAL A 196 -18.70 -21.42 13.16
CA VAL A 196 -20.02 -21.46 12.48
C VAL A 196 -20.05 -22.57 11.44
N THR A 197 -18.99 -22.74 10.66
CA THR A 197 -18.90 -23.79 9.62
C THR A 197 -18.90 -25.19 10.23
N VAL A 198 -18.23 -25.38 11.36
CA VAL A 198 -18.28 -26.64 12.12
C VAL A 198 -19.69 -26.90 12.65
N SER A 199 -20.36 -25.87 13.19
CA SER A 199 -21.75 -25.99 13.65
C SER A 199 -22.70 -26.36 12.50
N GLU A 200 -22.56 -25.75 11.33
CA GLU A 200 -23.33 -26.09 10.12
C GLU A 200 -23.08 -27.54 9.67
N ALA A 201 -21.83 -28.00 9.69
CA ALA A 201 -21.48 -29.37 9.32
C ALA A 201 -22.11 -30.41 10.28
N LEU A 202 -22.15 -30.11 11.57
CA LEU A 202 -22.83 -30.95 12.57
C LEU A 202 -24.35 -30.95 12.38
N MET A 203 -24.95 -29.77 12.12
CA MET A 203 -26.37 -29.67 11.79
C MET A 203 -26.72 -30.45 10.53
N GLY A 204 -25.82 -30.51 9.54
CA GLY A 204 -26.04 -31.26 8.29
C GLY A 204 -26.15 -32.75 8.51
N LYS A 205 -25.42 -33.27 9.49
CA LYS A 205 -25.57 -34.66 9.93
C LYS A 205 -26.84 -34.88 10.76
N ALA A 206 -27.21 -33.93 11.61
CA ALA A 206 -28.36 -34.06 12.51
C ALA A 206 -29.71 -33.91 11.80
N ALA A 207 -29.81 -33.03 10.80
CA ALA A 207 -31.03 -32.75 10.05
C ALA A 207 -30.74 -32.71 8.53
N PRO A 208 -30.55 -33.88 7.88
CA PRO A 208 -30.22 -33.98 6.45
C PRO A 208 -31.29 -33.40 5.53
N GLN A 209 -32.51 -33.23 6.06
CA GLN A 209 -33.67 -32.70 5.35
C GLN A 209 -33.58 -31.17 5.17
N LEU A 210 -32.76 -30.49 5.95
CA LEU A 210 -32.52 -29.05 5.82
C LEU A 210 -31.50 -28.81 4.71
N ASN A 211 -31.83 -27.92 3.77
CA ASN A 211 -30.86 -27.42 2.80
C ASN A 211 -29.91 -26.43 3.48
N ILE A 212 -28.95 -26.95 4.25
CA ILE A 212 -28.00 -26.14 5.01
C ILE A 212 -27.17 -25.24 4.10
N LEU A 213 -26.85 -25.71 2.88
CA LEU A 213 -26.14 -24.91 1.88
C LEU A 213 -26.86 -23.59 1.56
N GLN A 214 -28.20 -23.59 1.50
CA GLN A 214 -28.98 -22.36 1.29
C GLN A 214 -29.05 -21.48 2.54
N LEU A 215 -29.01 -22.07 3.74
CA LEU A 215 -29.11 -21.34 5.01
C LEU A 215 -27.77 -20.78 5.51
N SER A 216 -26.66 -21.43 5.14
CA SER A 216 -25.29 -21.06 5.56
C SER A 216 -24.91 -19.65 5.17
N PHE A 217 -25.27 -19.21 3.95
CA PHE A 217 -24.86 -17.89 3.46
C PHE A 217 -25.48 -16.75 4.29
N PRO A 218 -26.81 -16.66 4.48
CA PRO A 218 -27.42 -15.65 5.36
C PRO A 218 -26.87 -15.68 6.79
N ILE A 219 -26.62 -16.87 7.35
CA ILE A 219 -26.08 -17.04 8.70
C ILE A 219 -24.67 -16.49 8.80
N LYS A 220 -23.76 -16.90 7.89
CA LYS A 220 -22.37 -16.43 7.88
C LYS A 220 -22.28 -14.94 7.68
N VAL A 221 -23.02 -14.38 6.72
CA VAL A 221 -23.03 -12.93 6.46
C VAL A 221 -23.49 -12.16 7.69
N THR A 222 -24.59 -12.58 8.34
CA THR A 222 -25.11 -11.91 9.53
C THR A 222 -24.11 -11.95 10.68
N ILE A 223 -23.59 -13.14 11.01
CA ILE A 223 -22.60 -13.29 12.09
C ILE A 223 -21.32 -12.53 11.75
N GLY A 224 -20.83 -12.63 10.53
CA GLY A 224 -19.63 -11.94 10.07
C GLY A 224 -19.72 -10.43 10.21
N LEU A 225 -20.83 -9.82 9.76
CA LEU A 225 -21.04 -8.38 9.90
C LEU A 225 -21.14 -7.96 11.37
N ILE A 226 -21.84 -8.72 12.21
CA ILE A 226 -21.91 -8.46 13.66
C ILE A 226 -20.51 -8.48 14.26
N VAL A 227 -19.74 -9.55 14.01
CA VAL A 227 -18.35 -9.67 14.48
C VAL A 227 -17.53 -8.49 14.00
N MET A 228 -17.62 -8.12 12.73
CA MET A 228 -16.88 -7.00 12.16
C MET A 228 -17.12 -5.71 12.94
N ILE A 229 -18.39 -5.38 13.23
CA ILE A 229 -18.77 -4.19 14.00
C ILE A 229 -18.11 -4.21 15.38
N PHE A 230 -18.15 -5.34 16.09
CA PHE A 230 -17.55 -5.47 17.41
C PHE A 230 -16.02 -5.37 17.40
N ILE A 231 -15.36 -5.83 16.34
CA ILE A 231 -13.90 -5.79 16.23
C ILE A 231 -13.36 -4.52 15.59
N ILE A 232 -14.19 -3.54 15.18
CA ILE A 232 -13.70 -2.27 14.59
C ILE A 232 -12.62 -1.61 15.48
N PRO A 233 -12.78 -1.46 16.81
CA PRO A 233 -11.75 -0.84 17.64
C PRO A 233 -10.43 -1.61 17.61
N TYR A 234 -10.51 -2.94 17.57
CA TYR A 234 -9.34 -3.81 17.42
C TYR A 234 -8.69 -3.63 16.05
N LEU A 235 -9.47 -3.60 14.97
CA LEU A 235 -8.96 -3.35 13.61
C LEU A 235 -8.24 -2.00 13.53
N VAL A 236 -8.85 -0.93 14.06
CA VAL A 236 -8.24 0.41 14.08
C VAL A 236 -6.89 0.40 14.81
N SER A 237 -6.82 -0.22 15.98
CA SER A 237 -5.59 -0.33 16.75
C SER A 237 -4.50 -1.11 15.99
N GLN A 238 -4.86 -2.26 15.41
CA GLN A 238 -3.90 -3.08 14.67
C GLN A 238 -3.45 -2.44 13.36
N MET A 239 -4.35 -1.73 12.66
CA MET A 239 -4.02 -0.98 11.46
C MET A 239 -3.06 0.18 11.76
N GLY A 240 -3.26 0.88 12.89
CA GLY A 240 -2.31 1.88 13.39
C GLY A 240 -0.92 1.30 13.62
N ALA A 241 -0.83 0.22 14.39
CA ALA A 241 0.46 -0.46 14.63
C ALA A 241 1.11 -0.98 13.34
N ALA A 242 0.31 -1.35 12.34
CA ALA A 242 0.81 -1.81 11.06
C ALA A 242 1.39 -0.65 10.20
N PHE A 243 0.86 0.57 10.33
CA PHE A 243 1.50 1.76 9.74
C PHE A 243 2.88 2.02 10.38
N ASP A 244 2.99 1.97 11.70
CA ASP A 244 4.26 2.16 12.41
C ASP A 244 5.31 1.14 11.93
N LEU A 245 4.94 -0.14 11.88
CA LEU A 245 5.79 -1.21 11.36
C LEU A 245 6.25 -0.96 9.92
N SER A 246 5.33 -0.50 9.06
CA SER A 246 5.64 -0.21 7.66
C SER A 246 6.63 0.95 7.53
N PHE A 247 6.50 1.98 8.37
CA PHE A 247 7.41 3.10 8.38
C PHE A 247 8.78 2.74 8.94
N ASP A 248 8.85 1.90 9.96
CA ASP A 248 10.11 1.36 10.47
C ASP A 248 10.85 0.59 9.36
N LYS A 249 10.15 -0.25 8.60
CA LYS A 249 10.74 -0.99 7.47
C LYS A 249 11.21 -0.07 6.35
N LEU A 250 10.45 0.98 6.03
CA LEU A 250 10.84 1.99 5.05
C LEU A 250 12.11 2.75 5.49
N ASN A 251 12.18 3.14 6.75
CA ASN A 251 13.34 3.83 7.32
C ASN A 251 14.57 2.93 7.36
N LEU A 252 14.41 1.65 7.73
CA LEU A 252 15.50 0.67 7.68
C LEU A 252 16.03 0.49 6.26
N MET A 253 15.15 0.39 5.25
CA MET A 253 15.55 0.34 3.84
C MET A 253 16.39 1.57 3.44
N LEU A 254 16.00 2.76 3.90
CA LEU A 254 16.72 4.00 3.60
C LEU A 254 18.07 4.11 4.35
N GLN A 255 18.17 3.52 5.54
CA GLN A 255 19.41 3.50 6.34
C GLN A 255 20.41 2.46 5.84
N GLU A 256 19.93 1.28 5.46
CA GLU A 256 20.74 0.20 4.89
C GLU A 256 21.14 0.46 3.44
N TRP A 257 20.63 1.55 2.83
CA TRP A 257 21.05 1.96 1.50
C TRP A 257 22.54 2.31 1.50
N PRO A 258 23.39 1.59 0.74
CA PRO A 258 24.81 1.83 0.74
C PRO A 258 25.12 3.24 0.24
N GLN A 259 25.86 3.98 1.07
CA GLN A 259 26.37 5.30 0.72
C GLN A 259 27.56 5.09 -0.23
N GLN A 260 27.47 5.65 -1.44
CA GLN A 260 28.61 5.80 -2.34
C GLN A 260 29.37 7.07 -2.00
#